data_AF-A0A7V4UWG3-F1
#
_entry.id   AF-A0A7V4UWG3-F1
#
_cell.length_a   1.000
_cell.length_b   1.000
_cell.length_c   1.000
_cell.angle_alpha   90.00
_cell.angle_beta   90.00
_cell.angle_gamma   90.00
#
_symmetry.space_group_name_H-M   'P 1'
#
loop_
_entity.id
_entity.type
_entity.pdbx_description
1 polymer ?
#
loop_
_entity_poly.entity_id
_entity_poly.type
_entity_poly.pdbx_seq_one_letter_code
_entity_poly.pdbx_strand_id
1 'polypeptide(L)'
;IVQANNLAGIVLKSTRHAMLKSDRTVNNAIIQNIGEQEGVQHVRIFNKKGIVAFSAKGDEVHRQVDKKAEGCVVCHEKTVPVTTLGNMQKARTFKNGLGKEVLAITAPIYNEPECANAACHVHPASQKILGTLDIGLSQEATLSSLASIRLQMILFSILTLVLTTAGVITLLKMIVLTPMQKLQEYTERSEQNSNVSHPTGLPYELDKIAKSYYFIRNKLTETERQSIKSTR
;
A
#
# COMPACT_ATOMS: atom_id res chain seq x y z
N ILE A 1 -1.24 7.74 -9.06
CA ILE A 1 -1.19 7.96 -10.54
C ILE A 1 -2.37 7.28 -11.24
N VAL A 2 -2.54 5.95 -11.15
CA VAL A 2 -3.65 5.22 -11.81
C VAL A 2 -5.06 5.76 -11.48
N GLN A 3 -5.34 6.03 -10.21
CA GLN A 3 -6.64 6.57 -9.78
C GLN A 3 -6.91 7.96 -10.38
N ALA A 4 -5.90 8.82 -10.35
CA ALA A 4 -5.98 10.17 -10.87
C ALA A 4 -6.10 10.16 -12.41
N ASN A 5 -5.49 9.16 -13.07
CA ASN A 5 -5.65 8.87 -14.48
C ASN A 5 -7.10 8.47 -14.83
N ASN A 6 -7.68 7.55 -14.06
CA ASN A 6 -9.08 7.15 -14.22
C ASN A 6 -10.04 8.34 -14.01
N LEU A 7 -9.77 9.18 -13.01
CA LEU A 7 -10.53 10.41 -12.80
C LEU A 7 -10.48 11.31 -14.04
N ALA A 8 -9.29 11.63 -14.55
CA ALA A 8 -9.16 12.44 -15.77
C ALA A 8 -9.90 11.83 -16.98
N GLY A 9 -9.90 10.51 -17.12
CA GLY A 9 -10.66 9.80 -18.15
C GLY A 9 -12.17 9.92 -17.97
N ILE A 10 -12.68 9.82 -16.74
CA ILE A 10 -14.10 9.99 -16.41
C ILE A 10 -14.53 11.42 -16.71
N VAL A 11 -13.78 12.41 -16.21
CA VAL A 11 -14.09 13.83 -16.43
C VAL A 11 -14.13 14.14 -17.92
N LEU A 12 -13.12 13.70 -18.68
CA LEU A 12 -13.06 13.92 -20.12
C LEU A 12 -14.27 13.32 -20.86
N LYS A 13 -14.66 12.09 -20.51
CA LYS A 13 -15.84 11.43 -21.10
C LYS A 13 -17.15 12.13 -20.75
N SER A 14 -17.32 12.55 -19.50
CA SER A 14 -18.51 13.26 -19.02
C SER A 14 -18.64 14.63 -19.70
N THR A 15 -17.56 15.40 -19.76
CA THR A 15 -17.56 16.71 -20.42
C THR A 15 -17.74 16.58 -21.93
N ARG A 16 -17.16 15.55 -22.56
CA ARG A 16 -17.33 15.30 -23.99
C ARG A 16 -18.80 15.20 -24.38
N HIS A 17 -19.61 14.46 -23.62
CA HIS A 17 -21.03 14.32 -23.91
C HIS A 17 -21.76 15.68 -23.91
N ALA A 18 -21.45 16.53 -22.93
CA ALA A 18 -22.02 17.88 -22.86
C ALA A 18 -21.47 18.82 -23.94
N MET A 19 -20.18 18.70 -24.30
CA MET A 19 -19.56 19.46 -25.39
C MET A 19 -20.19 19.16 -26.75
N LEU A 20 -20.50 17.89 -27.04
CA LEU A 20 -21.18 17.49 -28.29
C LEU A 20 -22.59 18.07 -28.43
N LYS A 21 -23.25 18.35 -27.30
CA LYS A 21 -24.57 19.02 -27.26
C LYS A 21 -24.48 20.54 -27.22
N SER A 22 -23.28 21.11 -27.29
CA SER A 22 -23.01 22.54 -27.08
C SER A 22 -23.53 23.08 -25.74
N ASP A 23 -23.70 22.22 -24.74
CA ASP A 23 -24.24 22.62 -23.44
C ASP A 23 -23.11 23.10 -22.52
N ARG A 24 -22.91 24.41 -22.50
CA ARG A 24 -21.90 25.03 -21.65
C ARG A 24 -22.27 25.00 -20.17
N THR A 25 -23.56 25.03 -19.85
CA THR A 25 -24.05 25.03 -18.46
C THR A 25 -23.73 23.70 -17.80
N VAL A 26 -24.00 22.58 -18.49
CA VAL A 26 -23.67 21.24 -17.99
C VAL A 26 -22.16 21.06 -17.86
N ASN A 27 -21.36 21.54 -18.81
CA ASN A 27 -19.90 21.49 -18.69
C ASN A 27 -19.37 22.25 -17.48
N ASN A 28 -19.87 23.47 -17.23
CA ASN A 28 -19.53 24.24 -16.04
C ASN A 28 -19.92 23.49 -14.77
N ALA A 29 -21.14 22.97 -14.70
CA ALA A 29 -21.62 22.23 -13.53
C ALA A 29 -20.77 20.98 -13.23
N ILE A 30 -20.41 20.21 -14.26
CA ILE A 30 -19.51 19.05 -14.11
C ILE A 30 -18.18 19.48 -13.50
N ILE A 31 -17.54 20.50 -14.08
CA ILE A 31 -16.22 20.98 -13.65
C ILE A 31 -16.26 21.54 -12.22
N GLN A 32 -17.32 22.30 -11.90
CA GLN A 32 -17.53 22.83 -10.55
C GLN A 32 -17.72 21.71 -9.53
N ASN A 33 -18.63 20.76 -9.79
CA ASN A 33 -18.89 19.63 -8.90
C ASN A 33 -17.63 18.79 -8.64
N ILE A 34 -16.77 18.62 -9.64
CA ILE A 34 -15.49 17.90 -9.46
C ILE A 34 -14.51 18.75 -8.65
N GLY A 35 -14.46 20.06 -8.89
CA GLY A 35 -13.60 20.98 -8.14
C GLY A 35 -13.97 21.13 -6.67
N GLU A 36 -15.24 20.87 -6.32
CA GLU A 36 -15.73 20.85 -4.93
C GLU A 36 -15.41 19.54 -4.20
N GLN A 37 -14.92 18.50 -4.90
CA GLN A 37 -14.57 17.24 -4.26
C GLN A 37 -13.34 17.39 -3.35
N GLU A 38 -13.39 16.69 -2.22
CA GLU A 38 -12.29 16.67 -1.27
C GLU A 38 -11.01 16.10 -1.92
N GLY A 39 -9.90 16.81 -1.73
CA GLY A 39 -8.61 16.46 -2.34
C GLY A 39 -8.42 16.99 -3.77
N VAL A 40 -9.42 17.61 -4.40
CA VAL A 40 -9.24 18.32 -5.67
C VAL A 40 -8.83 19.76 -5.40
N GLN A 41 -7.67 20.18 -5.94
CA GLN A 41 -7.16 21.54 -5.76
C GLN A 41 -7.60 22.48 -6.90
N HIS A 42 -7.59 21.96 -8.13
CA HIS A 42 -8.04 22.70 -9.30
C HIS A 42 -8.47 21.74 -10.41
N VAL A 43 -9.42 22.18 -11.21
CA VAL A 43 -9.84 21.52 -12.45
C VAL A 43 -9.99 22.60 -13.50
N ARG A 44 -9.23 22.51 -14.58
CA ARG A 44 -9.19 23.52 -15.64
C ARG A 44 -9.24 22.86 -17.01
N ILE A 45 -10.04 23.40 -17.91
CA ILE A 45 -10.01 23.05 -19.33
C ILE A 45 -9.43 24.24 -20.08
N PHE A 46 -8.32 24.01 -20.77
CA PHE A 46 -7.67 24.99 -21.62
C PHE A 46 -8.06 24.76 -23.08
N ASN A 47 -8.25 25.86 -23.82
CA ASN A 47 -8.31 25.79 -25.28
C ASN A 47 -6.90 25.73 -25.90
N LYS A 48 -6.81 25.55 -27.22
CA LYS A 48 -5.54 25.55 -27.96
C LYS A 48 -4.66 26.80 -27.79
N LYS A 49 -5.23 27.93 -27.34
CA LYS A 49 -4.49 29.18 -27.11
C LYS A 49 -3.90 29.26 -25.69
N GLY A 50 -4.20 28.28 -24.82
CA GLY A 50 -3.82 28.32 -23.40
C GLY A 50 -4.73 29.24 -22.58
N ILE A 51 -5.97 29.48 -23.03
CA ILE A 51 -6.96 30.24 -22.27
C ILE A 51 -7.86 29.26 -21.54
N VAL A 52 -8.10 29.52 -20.26
CA VAL A 52 -9.05 28.75 -19.44
C VAL A 52 -10.46 28.94 -19.98
N ALA A 53 -11.00 27.88 -20.57
CA ALA A 53 -12.37 27.81 -21.08
C ALA A 53 -13.37 27.46 -19.97
N PHE A 54 -12.96 26.54 -19.08
CA PHE A 54 -13.76 26.11 -17.93
C PHE A 54 -12.82 25.97 -16.72
N SER A 55 -13.24 26.44 -15.55
CA SER A 55 -12.55 26.19 -14.28
C SER A 55 -13.59 26.05 -13.16
N ALA A 56 -13.25 25.26 -12.15
CA ALA A 56 -14.02 25.23 -10.91
C ALA A 56 -13.94 26.57 -10.15
N LYS A 57 -12.90 27.36 -10.41
CA LYS A 57 -12.71 28.69 -9.85
C LYS A 57 -13.06 29.75 -10.90
N GLY A 58 -14.15 30.46 -10.67
CA GLY A 58 -14.70 31.42 -11.64
C GLY A 58 -13.75 32.56 -12.01
N ASP A 59 -12.87 32.96 -11.09
CA ASP A 59 -11.83 33.99 -11.27
C ASP A 59 -10.71 33.58 -12.24
N GLU A 60 -10.56 32.29 -12.52
CA GLU A 60 -9.57 31.78 -13.46
C GLU A 60 -10.09 31.72 -14.90
N VAL A 61 -11.42 31.78 -15.10
CA VAL A 61 -12.04 31.69 -16.42
C VAL A 61 -11.62 32.88 -17.27
N HIS A 62 -11.33 32.64 -18.56
CA HIS A 62 -10.79 33.63 -19.50
C HIS A 62 -9.37 34.12 -19.23
N ARG A 63 -8.71 33.65 -18.15
CA ARG A 63 -7.30 33.94 -17.93
C ARG A 63 -6.44 33.17 -18.92
N GLN A 64 -5.47 33.86 -19.51
CA GLN A 64 -4.43 33.21 -20.30
C GLN A 64 -3.34 32.71 -19.35
N VAL A 65 -3.05 31.41 -19.39
CA VAL A 65 -1.97 30.82 -18.60
C VAL A 65 -0.69 30.78 -19.40
N ASP A 66 0.45 30.86 -18.72
CA ASP A 66 1.75 30.74 -19.35
C ASP A 66 1.90 29.32 -19.92
N LYS A 67 2.20 29.22 -21.21
CA LYS A 67 2.37 27.94 -21.92
C LYS A 67 3.58 27.14 -21.42
N LYS A 68 4.52 27.80 -20.75
CA LYS A 68 5.68 27.19 -20.10
C LYS A 68 5.41 26.79 -18.65
N ALA A 69 4.26 27.16 -18.10
CA ALA A 69 3.83 26.79 -16.76
C ALA A 69 2.59 25.90 -16.83
N GLU A 70 2.24 25.31 -15.69
CA GLU A 70 0.95 24.62 -15.51
C GLU A 70 0.63 23.56 -16.58
N GLY A 71 -0.64 23.22 -16.80
CA GLY A 71 -1.08 22.11 -17.66
C GLY A 71 -0.67 22.23 -19.13
N CYS A 72 -0.01 23.32 -19.52
CA CYS A 72 0.50 23.55 -20.87
C CYS A 72 1.94 23.06 -21.07
N VAL A 73 2.76 22.99 -20.00
CA VAL A 73 4.18 22.58 -20.09
C VAL A 73 4.34 21.18 -20.69
N VAL A 74 3.40 20.30 -20.39
CA VAL A 74 3.39 18.90 -20.85
C VAL A 74 3.41 18.78 -22.38
N CYS A 75 2.76 19.73 -23.07
CA CYS A 75 2.67 19.77 -24.52
C CYS A 75 3.67 20.76 -25.15
N HIS A 76 4.16 21.75 -24.39
CA HIS A 76 5.01 22.85 -24.85
C HIS A 76 6.46 22.82 -24.31
N GLU A 77 6.89 21.70 -23.72
CA GLU A 77 8.26 21.48 -23.25
C GLU A 77 9.30 21.64 -24.37
N LYS A 78 8.92 21.36 -25.62
CA LYS A 78 9.75 21.53 -26.83
C LYS A 78 9.17 22.61 -27.74
N THR A 79 10.00 23.16 -28.62
CA THR A 79 9.64 24.19 -29.63
C THR A 79 8.50 23.78 -30.55
N VAL A 80 8.32 22.47 -30.78
CA VAL A 80 7.16 21.91 -31.48
C VAL A 80 6.23 21.25 -30.47
N PRO A 81 4.95 21.68 -30.39
CA PRO A 81 4.00 21.08 -29.46
C PRO A 81 3.77 19.60 -29.77
N VAL A 82 3.79 18.76 -28.74
CA VAL A 82 3.59 17.32 -28.91
C VAL A 82 2.13 17.06 -29.32
N THR A 83 1.92 16.62 -30.57
CA THR A 83 0.58 16.35 -31.12
C THR A 83 0.00 14.99 -30.76
N THR A 84 0.83 14.11 -30.19
CA THR A 84 0.47 12.77 -29.71
C THR A 84 1.15 12.55 -28.36
N LEU A 85 0.44 12.77 -27.27
CA LEU A 85 0.84 12.18 -26.00
C LEU A 85 0.44 10.70 -26.11
N GLY A 86 1.33 9.76 -25.76
CA GLY A 86 1.16 8.30 -25.89
C GLY A 86 -0.11 7.73 -25.24
N ASN A 87 -0.03 6.74 -24.33
CA ASN A 87 -1.23 6.25 -23.62
C ASN A 87 -1.69 7.25 -22.52
N MET A 88 -2.07 8.43 -23.00
CA MET A 88 -2.62 9.65 -22.41
C MET A 88 -2.95 9.65 -20.92
N GLN A 89 -2.05 10.27 -20.17
CA GLN A 89 -2.26 11.23 -19.09
C GLN A 89 -0.87 11.45 -18.49
N LYS A 90 -0.29 12.65 -18.66
CA LYS A 90 1.00 12.93 -17.99
C LYS A 90 0.68 13.41 -16.59
N ALA A 91 0.88 12.50 -15.64
CA ALA A 91 0.97 12.86 -14.24
C ALA A 91 2.28 13.59 -13.97
N ARG A 92 2.21 14.66 -13.20
CA ARG A 92 3.35 15.42 -12.71
C ARG A 92 3.11 15.82 -11.27
N THR A 93 4.18 15.92 -10.51
CA THR A 93 4.13 16.44 -9.15
C THR A 93 4.81 17.81 -9.13
N PHE A 94 4.20 18.77 -8.43
CA PHE A 94 4.78 20.09 -8.24
C PHE A 94 4.31 20.67 -6.90
N LYS A 95 4.99 21.73 -6.44
CA LYS A 95 4.55 22.48 -5.26
C LYS A 95 3.71 23.67 -5.70
N ASN A 96 2.53 23.84 -5.11
CA ASN A 96 1.71 25.02 -5.37
C ASN A 96 2.30 26.28 -4.71
N GLY A 97 1.69 27.44 -4.95
CA GLY A 97 2.12 28.71 -4.34
C GLY A 97 2.07 28.77 -2.81
N LEU A 98 1.43 27.78 -2.16
CA LEU A 98 1.39 27.60 -0.71
C LEU A 98 2.43 26.58 -0.21
N GLY A 99 3.32 26.10 -1.08
CA GLY A 99 4.35 25.11 -0.76
C GLY A 99 3.86 23.66 -0.63
N LYS A 100 2.58 23.40 -0.90
CA LYS A 100 1.94 22.09 -0.77
C LYS A 100 2.21 21.21 -1.99
N GLU A 101 2.40 19.90 -1.78
CA GLU A 101 2.61 18.94 -2.87
C GLU A 101 1.30 18.59 -3.58
N VAL A 102 1.32 18.72 -4.91
CA VAL A 102 0.17 18.54 -5.77
C VAL A 102 0.53 17.57 -6.88
N LEU A 103 -0.33 16.56 -7.07
CA LEU A 103 -0.28 15.68 -8.22
C LEU A 103 -1.22 16.25 -9.28
N ALA A 104 -0.67 16.80 -10.36
CA ALA A 104 -1.46 17.23 -11.51
C ALA A 104 -1.44 16.20 -12.63
N ILE A 105 -2.55 16.08 -13.33
CA ILE A 105 -2.69 15.28 -14.54
C ILE A 105 -3.21 16.15 -15.66
N THR A 106 -2.49 16.12 -16.77
CA THR A 106 -2.90 16.75 -18.01
C THR A 106 -3.36 15.69 -19.01
N ALA A 107 -4.58 15.83 -19.52
CA ALA A 107 -5.19 14.99 -20.54
C ALA A 107 -5.58 15.82 -21.77
N PRO A 108 -5.07 15.50 -22.98
CA PRO A 108 -5.47 16.22 -24.19
C PRO A 108 -6.89 15.87 -24.62
N ILE A 109 -7.60 16.86 -25.17
CA ILE A 109 -8.90 16.71 -25.81
C ILE A 109 -8.63 16.59 -27.31
N TYR A 110 -8.73 15.38 -27.85
CA TYR A 110 -8.48 15.14 -29.28
C TYR A 110 -9.65 15.57 -30.16
N ASN A 111 -9.34 15.95 -31.40
CA ASN A 111 -10.34 16.20 -32.42
C ASN A 111 -10.76 14.87 -33.05
N GLU A 112 -11.81 14.28 -32.52
CA GLU A 112 -12.39 13.04 -33.05
C GLU A 112 -13.34 13.33 -34.23
N PRO A 113 -13.67 12.33 -35.07
CA PRO A 113 -14.52 12.52 -36.24
C PRO A 113 -15.88 13.16 -35.91
N GLU A 114 -16.43 12.85 -34.74
CA GLU A 114 -17.66 13.44 -34.20
C GLU A 114 -17.52 14.94 -33.92
N CYS A 115 -16.34 15.40 -33.53
CA CYS A 115 -16.03 16.81 -33.28
C CYS A 115 -15.74 17.58 -34.58
N ALA A 116 -15.10 16.93 -35.56
CA ALA A 116 -14.82 17.52 -36.85
C ALA A 116 -16.10 17.74 -37.69
N ASN A 117 -17.11 16.87 -37.51
CA ASN A 117 -18.39 16.92 -38.22
C ASN A 117 -19.55 17.46 -37.36
N ALA A 118 -19.26 18.04 -36.19
CA ALA A 118 -20.29 18.48 -35.26
C ALA A 118 -21.09 19.69 -35.80
N ALA A 119 -22.41 19.68 -35.57
CA ALA A 119 -23.30 20.78 -35.93
C ALA A 119 -23.05 22.08 -35.14
N CYS A 120 -22.33 22.00 -34.02
CA CYS A 120 -22.13 23.12 -33.11
C CYS A 120 -21.03 24.09 -33.58
N HIS A 121 -19.89 23.56 -34.03
CA HIS A 121 -18.83 24.30 -34.75
C HIS A 121 -17.86 23.33 -35.42
N VAL A 122 -17.38 23.68 -36.60
CA VAL A 122 -16.49 22.82 -37.39
C VAL A 122 -15.04 23.04 -36.97
N HIS A 123 -14.37 21.97 -36.57
CA HIS A 123 -12.94 21.96 -36.38
C HIS A 123 -12.24 21.40 -37.63
N PRO A 124 -11.21 22.08 -38.15
CA PRO A 124 -10.48 21.56 -39.30
C PRO A 124 -9.82 20.22 -38.93
N ALA A 125 -9.91 19.22 -39.82
CA ALA A 125 -9.32 17.90 -39.61
C ALA A 125 -7.80 17.92 -39.43
N SER A 126 -7.12 18.99 -39.88
CA SER A 126 -5.70 19.23 -39.63
C SER A 126 -5.38 19.54 -38.16
N GLN A 127 -6.37 19.98 -37.36
CA GLN A 127 -6.22 20.24 -35.94
C GLN A 127 -6.45 18.94 -35.15
N LYS A 128 -5.38 18.35 -34.61
CA LYS A 128 -5.46 17.09 -33.83
C LYS A 128 -5.92 17.27 -32.37
N ILE A 129 -5.61 18.41 -31.74
CA ILE A 129 -5.93 18.69 -30.32
C ILE A 129 -6.81 19.94 -30.26
N LEU A 130 -7.95 19.84 -29.58
CA LEU A 130 -8.92 20.94 -29.37
C LEU A 130 -8.59 21.74 -28.11
N GLY A 131 -8.05 21.07 -27.10
CA GLY A 131 -7.71 21.64 -25.81
C GLY A 131 -7.04 20.62 -24.90
N THR A 132 -6.89 20.97 -23.63
CA THR A 132 -6.33 20.08 -22.60
C THR A 132 -7.08 20.26 -21.30
N LEU A 133 -7.39 19.16 -20.62
CA LEU A 133 -7.88 19.12 -19.25
C LEU A 133 -6.68 19.01 -18.30
N ASP A 134 -6.62 19.84 -17.27
CA ASP A 134 -5.65 19.76 -16.17
C ASP A 134 -6.38 19.63 -14.85
N ILE A 135 -6.07 18.58 -14.10
CA ILE A 135 -6.65 18.30 -12.77
C ILE A 135 -5.50 18.24 -11.78
N GLY A 136 -5.55 19.07 -10.74
CA GLY A 136 -4.63 19.03 -9.61
C GLY A 136 -5.28 18.38 -8.39
N LEU A 137 -4.60 17.38 -7.82
CA LEU A 137 -5.01 16.70 -6.60
C LEU A 137 -4.03 17.01 -5.46
N SER A 138 -4.56 17.34 -4.29
CA SER A 138 -3.77 17.48 -3.06
C SER A 138 -3.25 16.12 -2.61
N GLN A 139 -1.95 16.04 -2.30
CA GLN A 139 -1.36 14.84 -1.71
C GLN A 139 -1.44 14.82 -0.17
N GLU A 140 -1.85 15.93 0.46
CA GLU A 140 -1.82 16.09 1.91
C GLU A 140 -2.68 15.07 2.65
N ALA A 141 -3.91 14.84 2.19
CA ALA A 141 -4.83 13.89 2.83
C ALA A 141 -4.34 12.44 2.71
N THR A 142 -3.67 12.11 1.61
CA THR A 142 -3.07 10.79 1.41
C THR A 142 -1.80 10.62 2.27
N LEU A 143 -0.97 11.66 2.35
CA LEU A 143 0.28 11.64 3.14
C LEU A 143 0.02 11.62 4.65
N SER A 144 -0.98 12.34 5.15
CA SER A 144 -1.34 12.29 6.58
C SER A 144 -1.87 10.93 7.00
N SER A 145 -2.70 10.31 6.15
CA SER A 145 -3.21 8.95 6.37
C SER A 145 -2.10 7.90 6.36
N LEU A 146 -1.10 8.06 5.50
CA LEU A 146 0.07 7.17 5.44
C LEU A 146 0.91 7.20 6.73
N ALA A 147 1.02 8.35 7.41
CA ALA A 147 1.75 8.44 8.67
C ALA A 147 1.07 7.62 9.79
N SER A 148 -0.25 7.71 9.90
CA SER A 148 -1.03 6.93 10.87
C SER A 148 -0.98 5.43 10.58
N ILE A 149 -1.12 5.04 9.31
CA ILE A 149 -1.00 3.63 8.89
C ILE A 149 0.40 3.11 9.17
N ARG A 150 1.44 3.90 8.89
CA ARG A 150 2.84 3.51 9.16
C ARG A 150 3.07 3.26 10.64
N LEU A 151 2.56 4.13 11.52
CA LEU A 151 2.69 3.94 12.96
C LEU A 151 1.97 2.67 13.44
N GLN A 152 0.74 2.46 12.96
CA GLN A 152 -0.01 1.24 13.26
C GLN A 152 0.74 -0.01 12.79
N MET A 153 1.29 -0.01 11.57
CA MET A 153 2.08 -1.14 11.06
C MET A 153 3.34 -1.40 11.89
N ILE A 154 4.05 -0.35 12.33
CA ILE A 154 5.22 -0.50 13.19
C ILE A 154 4.82 -1.13 14.54
N LEU A 155 3.75 -0.62 15.16
CA LEU A 155 3.24 -1.18 16.43
C LEU A 155 2.83 -2.64 16.28
N PHE A 156 2.09 -2.99 15.23
CA PHE A 156 1.72 -4.38 14.93
C PHE A 156 2.95 -5.26 14.65
N SER A 157 3.96 -4.75 13.96
CA SER A 157 5.19 -5.50 13.67
C SER A 157 5.99 -5.79 14.94
N ILE A 158 6.13 -4.80 15.83
CA ILE A 158 6.79 -4.98 17.12
C ILE A 158 6.01 -5.95 18.00
N LEU A 159 4.69 -5.79 18.07
CA LEU A 159 3.84 -6.67 18.87
C LEU A 159 3.92 -8.12 18.40
N THR A 160 3.83 -8.37 17.09
CA THR A 160 3.92 -9.73 16.53
C THR A 160 5.32 -10.31 16.72
N LEU A 161 6.39 -9.53 16.57
CA LEU A 161 7.75 -9.97 16.85
C LEU A 161 7.94 -10.37 18.33
N VAL A 162 7.43 -9.56 19.27
CA VAL A 162 7.51 -9.85 20.70
C VAL A 162 6.69 -11.09 21.05
N LEU A 163 5.45 -11.21 20.56
CA LEU A 163 4.60 -12.37 20.82
C LEU A 163 5.19 -13.66 20.26
N THR A 164 5.71 -13.64 19.04
CA THR A 164 6.33 -14.82 18.41
C THR A 164 7.60 -15.22 19.14
N THR A 165 8.48 -14.27 19.46
CA THR A 165 9.72 -14.54 20.20
C THR A 165 9.43 -15.06 21.61
N ALA A 166 8.52 -14.40 22.34
CA ALA A 166 8.11 -14.85 23.68
C ALA A 166 7.41 -16.21 23.64
N GLY A 167 6.58 -16.46 22.63
CA GLY A 167 5.91 -17.74 22.41
C GLY A 167 6.91 -18.87 22.17
N VAL A 168 7.89 -18.66 21.29
CA VAL A 168 8.95 -19.64 21.01
C VAL A 168 9.80 -19.91 22.25
N ILE A 169 10.22 -18.87 22.98
CA ILE A 169 11.01 -19.04 24.22
C ILE A 169 10.20 -19.81 25.27
N THR A 170 8.92 -19.49 25.43
CA THR A 170 8.04 -20.15 26.41
C THR A 170 7.83 -21.62 26.05
N LEU A 171 7.55 -21.92 24.79
CA LEU A 171 7.41 -23.29 24.31
C LEU A 171 8.70 -24.10 24.46
N LEU A 172 9.85 -23.52 24.10
CA LEU A 172 11.15 -24.18 24.26
C LEU A 172 11.44 -24.47 25.74
N LYS A 173 11.17 -23.51 26.63
CA LYS A 173 11.35 -23.70 28.08
C LYS A 173 10.43 -24.78 28.62
N MET A 174 9.15 -24.76 28.24
CA MET A 174 8.15 -25.68 28.77
C MET A 174 8.33 -27.12 28.26
N ILE A 175 8.64 -27.28 26.96
CA ILE A 175 8.66 -28.59 26.30
C ILE A 175 10.04 -29.25 26.35
N VAL A 176 11.12 -28.48 26.32
CA VAL A 176 12.49 -29.03 26.21
C VAL A 176 13.29 -28.78 27.48
N LEU A 177 13.55 -27.52 27.81
CA LEU A 177 14.54 -27.20 28.85
C LEU A 177 14.11 -27.68 30.25
N THR A 178 12.85 -27.41 30.65
CA THR A 178 12.34 -27.82 31.96
C THR A 178 12.29 -29.34 32.14
N PRO A 179 11.73 -30.14 31.21
CA PRO A 179 11.75 -31.59 31.34
C PRO A 179 13.15 -32.21 31.22
N MET A 180 14.07 -31.62 30.44
CA MET A 180 15.48 -32.06 30.46
C MET A 180 16.14 -31.83 31.81
N GLN A 181 15.93 -30.68 32.45
CA GLN A 181 16.44 -30.41 33.80
C GLN A 181 15.88 -31.40 34.83
N LYS A 182 14.58 -31.71 34.76
CA LYS A 182 13.94 -32.72 35.63
C LYS A 182 14.55 -34.11 35.42
N LEU A 183 14.89 -34.47 34.18
CA LEU A 183 15.54 -35.74 33.88
C LEU A 183 16.97 -35.79 34.43
N GLN A 184 17.74 -34.71 34.26
CA GLN A 184 19.09 -34.61 34.82
C GLN A 184 19.08 -34.72 36.35
N GLU A 185 18.21 -33.95 37.01
CA GLU A 185 18.04 -33.99 38.47
C GLU A 185 17.61 -35.39 38.97
N TYR A 186 16.80 -36.10 38.18
CA TYR A 186 16.46 -37.50 38.46
C TYR A 186 17.67 -38.43 38.36
N THR A 187 18.49 -38.31 37.30
CA THR A 187 19.70 -39.12 37.15
C THR A 187 20.69 -38.88 38.28
N GLU A 188 20.97 -37.61 38.62
CA GLU A 188 21.88 -37.24 39.71
C GLU A 188 21.39 -37.75 41.08
N ARG A 189 20.09 -37.63 41.38
CA ARG A 189 19.52 -38.16 42.63
C ARG A 189 19.53 -39.69 42.67
N SER A 190 19.33 -40.35 41.54
CA SER A 190 19.35 -41.82 41.45
C SER A 190 20.75 -42.40 41.61
N GLU A 191 21.82 -41.62 41.38
CA GLU A 191 23.19 -42.02 41.69
C GLU A 191 23.47 -41.96 43.20
N GLN A 192 22.94 -40.95 43.90
CA GLN A 192 23.17 -40.76 45.33
C GLN A 192 22.23 -41.57 46.24
N ASN A 193 21.02 -41.90 45.79
CA ASN A 193 20.02 -42.58 46.60
C ASN A 193 19.30 -43.67 45.78
N SER A 194 19.25 -44.89 46.32
CA SER A 194 18.74 -46.08 45.63
C SER A 194 17.22 -46.23 45.62
N ASN A 195 16.48 -45.36 46.33
CA ASN A 195 15.01 -45.41 46.45
C ASN A 195 14.28 -44.28 45.69
N VAL A 196 14.87 -43.72 44.63
CA VAL A 196 14.26 -42.61 43.88
C VAL A 196 13.24 -43.14 42.87
N SER A 197 11.98 -42.72 43.02
CA SER A 197 10.87 -43.10 42.14
C SER A 197 10.93 -42.38 40.78
N HIS A 198 10.41 -43.02 39.73
CA HIS A 198 10.38 -42.51 38.37
C HIS A 198 9.69 -41.13 38.26
N PRO A 199 10.29 -40.14 37.57
CA PRO A 199 9.72 -38.79 37.44
C PRO A 199 8.47 -38.78 36.53
N THR A 200 7.37 -38.21 37.03
CA THR A 200 6.11 -38.03 36.28
C THR A 200 6.05 -36.68 35.56
N GLY A 201 5.42 -36.65 34.38
CA GLY A 201 5.21 -35.42 33.61
C GLY A 201 6.32 -35.06 32.62
N LEU A 202 7.10 -36.05 32.17
CA LEU A 202 8.04 -35.91 31.06
C LEU A 202 7.32 -36.09 29.71
N PRO A 203 7.77 -35.38 28.66
CA PRO A 203 7.39 -35.71 27.28
C PRO A 203 7.67 -37.18 26.96
N TYR A 204 6.86 -37.79 26.08
CA TYR A 204 6.89 -39.23 25.79
C TYR A 204 8.30 -39.81 25.54
N GLU A 205 9.12 -39.12 24.73
CA GLU A 205 10.49 -39.56 24.42
C GLU A 205 11.41 -39.55 25.66
N LEU A 206 11.29 -38.53 26.52
CA LEU A 206 12.10 -38.43 27.74
C LEU A 206 11.60 -39.39 28.83
N ASP A 207 10.29 -39.63 28.92
CA ASP A 207 9.69 -40.62 29.81
C ASP A 207 10.15 -42.04 29.46
N LYS A 208 10.28 -42.36 28.16
CA LYS A 208 10.82 -43.64 27.68
C LYS A 208 12.27 -43.85 28.12
N ILE A 209 13.11 -42.82 28.01
CA ILE A 209 14.52 -42.86 28.47
C ILE A 209 14.58 -43.05 29.99
N ALA A 210 13.81 -42.29 30.75
CA ALA A 210 13.75 -42.42 32.21
C ALA A 210 13.31 -43.83 32.64
N LYS A 211 12.33 -44.43 31.96
CA LYS A 211 11.88 -45.81 32.22
C LYS A 211 12.97 -46.84 31.91
N SER A 212 13.68 -46.70 30.79
CA SER A 212 14.79 -47.58 30.45
C SER A 212 15.92 -47.51 31.47
N TYR A 213 16.27 -46.30 31.94
CA TYR A 213 17.27 -46.09 32.98
C TYR A 213 16.84 -46.75 34.31
N TYR A 214 15.60 -46.51 34.75
CA TYR A 214 15.05 -47.13 35.95
C TYR A 214 15.10 -48.67 35.88
N PHE A 215 14.70 -49.26 34.74
CA PHE A 215 14.72 -50.71 34.56
C PHE A 215 16.15 -51.29 34.62
N ILE A 216 17.11 -50.64 33.95
CA ILE A 216 18.53 -51.05 33.98
C ILE A 216 19.06 -50.99 35.41
N ARG A 217 18.79 -49.90 36.14
CA ARG A 217 19.26 -49.73 37.52
C ARG A 217 18.68 -50.79 38.46
N ASN A 218 17.38 -51.06 38.38
CA ASN A 218 16.75 -52.13 39.18
C ASN A 218 17.39 -53.48 38.89
N LYS A 219 17.57 -53.84 37.61
CA LYS A 219 18.23 -55.11 37.24
C LYS A 219 19.67 -55.21 37.78
N LEU A 220 20.44 -54.12 37.73
CA LEU A 220 21.78 -54.07 38.31
C LEU A 220 21.75 -54.31 39.82
N THR A 221 20.85 -53.64 40.56
CA THR A 221 20.73 -53.84 42.01
C THR A 221 20.25 -55.25 42.38
N GLU A 222 19.37 -55.87 41.58
CA GLU A 222 18.95 -57.25 41.76
C GLU A 222 20.12 -58.22 41.52
N THR A 223 20.92 -57.99 40.47
CA THR A 223 22.08 -58.81 40.14
C THR A 223 23.17 -58.69 41.21
N GLU A 224 23.46 -57.48 41.68
CA GLU A 224 24.37 -57.25 42.81
C GLU A 224 23.90 -58.00 44.08
N ARG A 225 22.61 -57.90 44.43
CA ARG A 225 22.04 -58.63 45.58
C ARG A 225 22.09 -60.15 45.42
N GLN A 226 21.92 -60.68 44.20
CA GLN A 226 22.04 -62.12 43.93
C GLN A 226 23.50 -62.58 44.00
N SER A 227 24.46 -61.80 43.52
CA SER A 227 25.90 -62.10 43.63
C SER A 227 26.38 -62.14 45.08
N ILE A 228 25.91 -61.21 45.91
CA ILE A 228 26.23 -61.16 47.35
C ILE A 228 25.62 -62.36 48.09
N LYS A 229 24.43 -62.82 47.71
CA LYS A 229 23.80 -64.02 48.28
C LYS A 229 24.45 -65.33 47.82
N SER A 230 25.05 -65.38 46.63
CA SER A 230 25.71 -66.58 46.09
C SER A 230 27.16 -66.77 46.60
N THR A 231 27.76 -65.72 47.18
CA THR A 231 29.15 -65.75 47.69
C THR A 231 29.21 -66.02 49.21
N ARG A 232 28.06 -66.27 49.83
CA ARG A 232 27.90 -66.55 51.27
C ARG A 232 27.28 -67.93 51.46
#